data_AF-A0A1Q1FH66-F1
#
_entry.id   AF-A0A1Q1FH66-F1
#
_cell.length_a   1.000
_cell.length_b   1.000
_cell.length_c   1.000
_cell.angle_alpha   90.00
_cell.angle_beta   90.00
_cell.angle_gamma   90.00
#
_symmetry.space_group_name_H-M   'P 1'
#
loop_
_entity.id
_entity.type
_entity.pdbx_description
1 polymer ?
#
loop_
_entity_poly.entity_id
_entity_poly.type
_entity_poly.pdbx_seq_one_letter_code
_entity_poly.pdbx_strand_id
1 'polypeptide(L)' 'MSEADDEDGGWKFELEDLPGEDDPEGDADDGEGEEGNVAGSMVLEEPLEPGSPSLENTAFVLLGALCTVLLFLVVLGVI' A
#
# COMPACT_ATOMS: atom_id res chain seq x y z
N MET A 1 -0.08 -39.71 9.40
CA MET A 1 0.00 -38.44 10.13
C MET A 1 1.45 -38.25 10.52
N SER A 2 2.16 -37.27 9.96
CA SER A 2 3.35 -36.74 10.64
C SER A 2 2.86 -35.52 11.40
N GLU A 3 2.99 -35.59 12.72
CA GLU A 3 2.87 -34.44 13.61
C GLU A 3 3.74 -33.30 13.04
N ALA A 4 3.15 -32.12 12.89
CA ALA A 4 3.91 -30.91 12.64
C ALA A 4 4.70 -30.64 13.93
N ASP A 5 6.02 -30.68 13.78
CA ASP A 5 6.97 -30.32 14.80
C ASP A 5 6.88 -28.79 14.96
N ASP A 6 6.02 -28.36 15.89
CA ASP A 6 6.01 -26.99 16.44
C ASP A 6 7.31 -26.81 17.27
N GLU A 7 8.46 -26.78 16.59
CA GLU A 7 9.72 -26.33 17.18
C GLU A 7 9.74 -24.78 17.21
N ASP A 8 9.22 -24.28 18.33
CA ASP A 8 9.25 -22.91 18.87
C ASP A 8 10.64 -22.21 18.80
N GLY A 9 11.16 -21.89 17.61
CA GLY A 9 12.44 -21.19 17.53
C GLY A 9 12.82 -20.52 16.21
N GLY A 10 12.30 -20.96 15.06
CA GLY A 10 12.84 -20.53 13.76
C GLY A 10 12.62 -19.05 13.37
N TRP A 11 11.73 -18.34 14.06
CA TRP A 11 11.34 -16.97 13.72
C TRP A 11 11.73 -15.94 14.80
N LYS A 12 12.31 -16.37 15.91
CA LYS A 12 12.82 -15.48 16.96
C LYS A 12 14.31 -15.27 16.72
N PHE A 13 14.66 -14.04 16.37
CA PHE A 13 16.05 -13.58 16.30
C PHE A 13 16.34 -12.77 17.56
N GLU A 14 17.40 -13.10 18.27
CA GLU A 14 17.87 -12.26 19.38
C GLU A 14 18.68 -11.10 18.80
N LEU A 15 18.74 -9.97 19.52
CA LEU A 15 19.43 -8.77 19.02
C LEU A 15 20.93 -9.04 18.79
N GLU A 16 21.46 -10.07 19.45
CA GLU A 16 22.83 -10.57 19.31
C GLU A 16 23.07 -11.39 18.02
N ASP A 17 22.01 -11.85 17.35
CA ASP A 17 22.10 -12.58 16.07
C ASP A 17 22.23 -11.64 14.86
N LEU A 18 21.99 -10.33 15.06
CA LEU A 18 22.22 -9.33 14.05
C LEU A 18 23.73 -9.09 13.92
N PRO A 19 24.29 -9.07 12.70
CA PRO A 19 25.67 -8.66 12.52
C PRO A 19 25.83 -7.26 13.12
N GLY A 20 26.76 -7.13 14.07
CA GLY A 20 27.04 -5.86 14.71
C GLY A 20 27.46 -4.82 13.68
N GLU A 21 27.23 -3.55 14.00
CA GLU A 21 27.50 -2.37 13.17
C GLU A 21 28.98 -2.20 12.73
N ASP A 22 29.84 -3.12 13.16
CA ASP A 22 31.28 -3.17 12.88
C ASP A 22 31.67 -4.29 11.88
N ASP A 23 30.73 -4.96 11.20
CA ASP A 23 31.07 -5.91 10.12
C ASP A 23 31.56 -5.14 8.88
N PRO A 24 32.88 -5.10 8.59
CA PRO A 24 33.44 -4.20 7.59
C PRO A 24 33.47 -4.83 6.18
N GLU A 25 32.72 -5.92 5.93
CA GLU A 25 32.71 -6.63 4.64
C GLU A 25 31.46 -6.33 3.78
N GLY A 26 30.77 -5.22 4.03
CA GLY A 26 29.76 -4.65 3.14
C GLY A 26 30.30 -3.42 2.40
N ASP A 27 30.70 -3.63 1.14
CA ASP A 27 31.17 -2.64 0.17
C ASP A 27 30.46 -1.27 0.28
N ALA A 28 31.26 -0.21 0.36
CA ALA A 28 30.80 1.16 0.46
C ALA A 28 30.22 1.65 -0.88
N ASP A 29 28.91 1.88 -0.94
CA ASP A 29 28.31 2.83 -1.87
C ASP A 29 27.63 3.95 -1.06
N ASP A 30 28.25 5.12 -1.14
CA ASP A 30 27.86 6.37 -0.50
C ASP A 30 26.64 6.94 -1.24
N GLY A 31 25.44 6.49 -0.84
CA GLY A 31 24.15 6.97 -1.33
C GLY A 31 23.26 7.38 -0.16
N GLU A 32 23.04 8.68 -0.03
CA GLU A 32 22.33 9.34 1.06
C GLU A 32 20.97 8.69 1.41
N GLY A 33 20.86 8.15 2.63
CA GLY A 33 19.66 8.25 3.48
C GLY A 33 18.32 7.80 2.89
N GLU A 34 18.19 6.55 2.46
CA GLU A 34 16.90 5.95 2.12
C GLU A 34 16.55 4.83 3.09
N GLU A 35 16.01 5.24 4.25
CA GLU A 35 15.31 4.37 5.18
C GLU A 35 14.11 3.70 4.46
N GLY A 36 14.36 2.51 3.92
CA GLY A 36 13.43 1.39 3.85
C GLY A 36 12.01 1.66 3.37
N ASN A 37 11.82 2.03 2.10
CA ASN A 37 10.54 1.82 1.41
C ASN A 37 10.60 0.53 0.57
N VAL A 38 9.86 -0.51 0.98
CA VAL A 38 9.73 -1.77 0.22
C VAL A 38 9.15 -1.54 -1.19
N ALA A 39 8.47 -0.41 -1.41
CA ALA A 39 7.89 -0.01 -2.68
C ALA A 39 8.82 0.86 -3.56
N GLY A 40 10.04 1.17 -3.11
CA GLY A 40 10.89 2.17 -3.75
C GLY A 40 10.33 3.59 -3.63
N SER A 41 11.00 4.55 -4.30
CA SER A 41 10.56 5.94 -4.39
C SER A 41 9.46 6.07 -5.45
N MET A 42 8.25 6.52 -5.06
CA MET A 42 7.15 6.81 -6.01
C MET A 42 7.41 8.12 -6.77
N VAL A 43 8.57 8.20 -7.44
CA VAL A 43 8.86 9.26 -8.39
C VAL A 43 8.15 8.89 -9.68
N LEU A 44 7.14 9.67 -10.04
CA LEU A 44 6.52 9.58 -11.36
C LEU A 44 7.58 9.92 -12.41
N GLU A 45 7.96 8.93 -13.22
CA GLU A 45 8.89 9.11 -14.35
C GLU A 45 8.29 10.02 -15.43
N GLU A 46 6.97 10.07 -15.54
CA GLU A 46 6.22 10.88 -16.53
C GLU A 46 4.95 11.48 -15.91
N PRO A 47 4.47 12.67 -16.36
CA PRO A 47 3.20 13.21 -15.91
C PRO A 47 2.02 12.27 -16.22
N LEU A 48 1.07 12.14 -15.28
CA LEU A 48 -0.16 11.37 -15.51
C LEU A 48 -1.04 12.03 -16.57
N GLU A 49 -1.40 11.28 -17.60
CA GLU A 49 -2.39 11.71 -18.57
C GLU A 49 -3.83 11.50 -18.03
N PRO A 50 -4.70 12.52 -18.09
CA PRO A 50 -6.11 12.35 -17.75
C PRO A 50 -6.79 11.37 -18.71
N GLY A 51 -7.27 10.24 -18.19
CA GLY A 51 -8.13 9.33 -18.94
C GLY A 51 -9.51 9.92 -19.20
N SER A 52 -10.18 9.48 -20.27
CA SER A 52 -11.60 9.75 -20.48
C SER A 52 -12.43 8.55 -19.99
N PRO A 53 -13.44 8.76 -19.12
CA PRO A 53 -14.28 7.66 -18.67
C PRO A 53 -15.10 7.12 -19.84
N SER A 54 -15.34 5.80 -19.83
CA SER A 54 -16.31 5.20 -20.73
C SER A 54 -17.72 5.74 -20.46
N LEU A 55 -18.62 5.58 -21.43
CA LEU A 55 -20.01 5.97 -21.27
C LEU A 55 -20.71 5.20 -20.14
N GLU A 56 -20.38 3.91 -19.99
CA GLU A 56 -20.87 3.06 -18.90
C GLU A 56 -20.43 3.56 -17.52
N ASN A 57 -19.14 3.86 -17.35
CA ASN A 57 -18.61 4.40 -16.10
C ASN A 57 -19.28 5.73 -15.75
N THR A 58 -19.47 6.59 -16.76
CA THR A 58 -20.18 7.86 -16.59
C THR A 58 -21.62 7.66 -16.14
N ALA A 59 -22.34 6.69 -16.72
CA ALA A 59 -23.71 6.36 -16.34
C ALA A 59 -23.80 5.88 -14.89
N PHE A 60 -22.88 5.03 -14.43
CA PHE A 60 -22.86 4.57 -13.05
C PHE A 60 -22.55 5.68 -12.04
N VAL A 61 -21.64 6.60 -12.37
CA VAL A 61 -21.36 7.77 -11.52
C VAL A 61 -22.59 8.65 -11.41
N LEU A 62 -23.28 8.93 -12.52
CA LEU A 62 -24.51 9.73 -12.51
C LEU A 62 -25.64 9.05 -11.73
N LEU A 63 -25.81 7.74 -11.88
CA LEU A 63 -26.78 6.96 -11.11
C LEU A 63 -26.48 7.03 -9.61
N GLY A 64 -25.22 6.84 -9.23
CA GLY A 64 -24.78 6.97 -7.84
C GLY A 64 -25.07 8.35 -7.27
N ALA A 65 -24.68 9.41 -8.00
CA ALA A 65 -24.95 10.79 -7.62
C ALA A 65 -26.44 11.07 -7.44
N LEU A 66 -27.29 10.58 -8.36
CA LEU A 66 -28.74 10.72 -8.27
C LEU A 66 -29.30 10.00 -7.04
N CYS A 67 -28.88 8.76 -6.78
CA CYS A 67 -29.26 8.01 -5.58
C CYS A 67 -28.86 8.75 -4.30
N THR A 68 -27.66 9.32 -4.24
CA THR A 68 -27.19 10.10 -3.08
C THR A 68 -28.05 11.35 -2.87
N VAL A 69 -28.37 12.10 -3.93
CA VAL A 69 -29.25 13.28 -3.84
C VAL A 69 -30.65 12.88 -3.36
N LEU A 70 -31.23 11.83 -3.95
CA LEU A 70 -32.55 11.31 -3.53
C LEU A 70 -32.55 10.89 -2.06
N LEU A 71 -31.50 10.20 -1.61
CA LEU A 71 -31.35 9.83 -0.21
C LEU A 71 -31.34 11.05 0.70
N PHE A 72 -30.61 12.11 0.34
CA PHE A 72 -30.64 13.36 1.11
C PHE A 72 -32.03 14.00 1.12
N LEU A 73 -32.74 14.03 -0.01
CA LEU A 73 -34.09 14.59 -0.07
C LEU A 73 -35.07 13.83 0.83
N VAL A 74 -34.97 12.49 0.87
CA VAL A 74 -35.76 11.63 1.75
C VAL A 74 -35.40 11.86 3.22
N VAL A 75 -34.10 11.88 3.55
CA VAL A 75 -33.63 12.07 4.94
C VAL A 75 -34.03 13.44 5.48
N LEU A 76 -34.00 14.47 4.63
CA LEU A 76 -34.41 15.83 4.99
C LEU A 76 -35.93 16.02 4.97
N GLY A 77 -36.72 15.02 4.53
CA GLY A 77 -38.17 15.09 4.46
C GLY A 77 -38.70 16.06 3.40
N VAL A 78 -37.90 16.33 2.36
CA VAL A 78 -38.32 17.15 1.20
C VAL A 78 -39.27 16.35 0.30
N ILE A 79 -39.04 15.04 0.22
CA ILE A 79 -39.90 14.04 -0.43
C ILE A 79 -40.11 12.88 0.53
#